data_AF-A0A4D4LBS3-F1
#
_entry.id   AF-A0A4D4LBS3-F1
#
_cell.length_a   1.000
_cell.length_b   1.000
_cell.length_c   1.000
_cell.angle_alpha   90.00
_cell.angle_beta   90.00
_cell.angle_gamma   90.00
#
_symmetry.space_group_name_H-M   'P 1'
#
loop_
_entity.id
_entity.type
_entity.pdbx_description
1 polymer ?
#
loop_
_entity_poly.entity_id
_entity_poly.type
_entity_poly.pdbx_seq_one_letter_code
_entity_poly.pdbx_strand_id
1 'polypeptide(L)'
;MSPRDAVAHLTPDLWDRAGRLLIRKALAEFTHERLLAPELGPDGRYAVTSDDGAVTYRFAARVLSLDHWLVETDSITRHDRTGTELPLDALDFFIELRGRLGLSQEILPVYLEEISSTLSGTAFKLAGEPVAAAELAKSGFQEIETGMTEGHPCFVANNGRLGFGIHEYLSYAPETASPVHLIWLAARRDRSTFTSSADLDYDALIHSELSEETRARFARTLTDLGLNPADYHLLPVHPWQWWNKLSVSFAAEVARQHLVCLGPGDDAYLAQQSIRTFFNTSDESKHYVKTALSVLNMGFMRGLSAAYMEATPAINDWLASLIASDEVFRATRFSIIRERAAIGYHHRQYETATAKGSPYRKMLAALWRESPVPSLEPGQRLATMASLLHTDPDGAPFVSALIEESGLTPPRGYAATWTPTSPRCCTASTPTTWSSCRTARTSSW
;
A
#
# COMPACT_ATOMS: atom_id res chain seq x y z
N MET A 1 -5.89 -8.93 -24.36
CA MET A 1 -6.46 -7.60 -24.03
C MET A 1 -5.96 -6.59 -25.05
N SER A 2 -6.84 -5.79 -25.66
CA SER A 2 -6.40 -4.75 -26.61
C SER A 2 -5.94 -3.48 -25.85
N PRO A 3 -5.14 -2.59 -26.46
CA PRO A 3 -4.79 -1.31 -25.84
C PRO A 3 -6.00 -0.44 -25.47
N ARG A 4 -7.11 -0.56 -26.20
CA ARG A 4 -8.36 0.15 -25.91
C ARG A 4 -9.04 -0.39 -24.65
N ASP A 5 -9.11 -1.72 -24.53
CA ASP A 5 -9.76 -2.37 -23.38
C ASP A 5 -8.96 -2.15 -22.10
N ALA A 6 -7.63 -2.07 -22.20
CA ALA A 6 -6.74 -1.86 -21.05
C ALA A 6 -6.98 -0.52 -20.33
N VAL A 7 -7.63 0.45 -20.98
CA VAL A 7 -7.95 1.78 -20.43
C VAL A 7 -9.46 2.04 -20.37
N ALA A 8 -10.29 1.00 -20.41
CA ALA A 8 -11.75 1.15 -20.46
C ALA A 8 -12.34 1.91 -19.24
N HIS A 9 -11.66 1.88 -18.09
CA HIS A 9 -12.02 2.64 -16.89
C HIS A 9 -11.71 4.14 -16.98
N LEU A 10 -10.98 4.60 -17.99
CA LEU A 10 -10.66 6.01 -18.20
C LEU A 10 -11.75 6.69 -19.04
N THR A 11 -12.89 6.94 -18.42
CA THR A 11 -13.99 7.74 -19.00
C THR A 11 -14.02 9.15 -18.41
N PRO A 12 -14.56 10.16 -19.11
CA PRO A 12 -14.69 11.52 -18.56
C PRO A 12 -15.36 11.55 -17.19
N ASP A 13 -16.50 10.87 -17.02
CA ASP A 13 -17.26 10.88 -15.76
C ASP A 13 -16.47 10.27 -14.59
N LEU A 14 -15.75 9.17 -14.83
CA LEU A 14 -14.92 8.54 -13.79
C LEU A 14 -13.69 9.37 -13.46
N TRP A 15 -13.09 10.01 -14.47
CA TRP A 15 -11.95 10.90 -14.29
C TRP A 15 -12.32 12.13 -13.48
N ASP A 16 -13.45 12.78 -13.79
CA ASP A 16 -13.93 13.97 -13.08
C ASP A 16 -14.26 13.64 -11.61
N ARG A 17 -14.90 12.48 -11.36
CA ARG A 17 -15.14 11.99 -9.99
C ARG A 17 -13.84 11.72 -9.24
N ALA A 18 -12.89 11.03 -9.86
CA ALA A 18 -11.57 10.78 -9.27
C ALA A 18 -10.83 12.09 -8.95
N GLY A 19 -10.88 13.06 -9.87
CA GLY A 19 -10.28 14.38 -9.72
C GLY A 19 -10.88 15.15 -8.52
N ARG A 20 -12.20 15.19 -8.42
CA ARG A 20 -12.90 15.83 -7.29
C ARG A 20 -12.54 15.20 -5.94
N LEU A 21 -12.50 13.87 -5.85
CA LEU A 21 -12.12 13.14 -4.63
C LEU A 21 -10.68 13.41 -4.22
N LEU A 22 -9.77 13.48 -5.20
CA LEU A 22 -8.36 13.77 -4.95
C LEU A 22 -8.14 15.23 -4.52
N ILE A 23 -8.82 16.19 -5.16
CA ILE A 23 -8.77 17.61 -4.77
C ILE A 23 -9.32 17.80 -3.36
N ARG A 24 -10.44 17.14 -3.02
CA ARG A 24 -10.97 17.12 -1.64
C ARG A 24 -9.89 16.69 -0.65
N LYS A 25 -9.22 15.57 -0.92
CA LYS A 25 -8.13 15.05 -0.07
C LYS A 25 -6.96 16.03 0.00
N ALA A 26 -6.55 16.60 -1.14
CA ALA A 26 -5.47 17.56 -1.21
C ALA A 26 -5.76 18.83 -0.39
N LEU A 27 -6.96 19.39 -0.52
CA LEU A 27 -7.39 20.55 0.27
C LEU A 27 -7.38 20.22 1.77
N ALA A 28 -7.87 19.04 2.17
CA ALA A 28 -7.89 18.61 3.56
C ALA A 28 -6.47 18.42 4.13
N GLU A 29 -5.68 17.54 3.51
CA GLU A 29 -4.39 17.10 4.03
C GLU A 29 -3.32 18.20 3.92
N PHE A 30 -3.29 18.97 2.82
CA PHE A 30 -2.33 20.08 2.72
C PHE A 30 -2.69 21.26 3.60
N THR A 31 -3.97 21.44 3.96
CA THR A 31 -4.33 22.42 5.00
C THR A 31 -3.91 21.92 6.39
N HIS A 32 -4.14 20.64 6.69
CA HIS A 32 -3.66 20.01 7.93
C HIS A 32 -2.13 20.15 8.09
N GLU A 33 -1.38 19.94 7.01
CA GLU A 33 0.08 20.12 6.96
C GLU A 33 0.52 21.61 6.89
N ARG A 34 -0.43 22.54 6.84
CA ARG A 34 -0.21 24.00 6.77
C ARG A 34 0.52 24.47 5.51
N LEU A 35 0.51 23.67 4.44
CA LEU A 35 0.93 24.10 3.11
C LEU A 35 -0.11 25.04 2.49
N LEU A 36 -1.39 24.80 2.81
CA LEU A 36 -2.50 25.67 2.47
C LEU A 36 -3.03 26.36 3.73
N ALA A 37 -3.48 27.59 3.58
CA ALA A 37 -4.14 28.37 4.63
C ALA A 37 -5.47 28.91 4.07
N PRO A 38 -6.55 28.10 4.08
CA PRO A 38 -7.84 28.53 3.56
C PRO A 38 -8.42 29.69 4.36
N GLU A 39 -8.93 30.70 3.65
CA GLU A 39 -9.57 31.86 4.26
C GLU A 39 -11.09 31.68 4.30
N LEU A 40 -11.73 31.95 5.44
CA LEU A 40 -13.18 31.88 5.56
C LEU A 40 -13.83 33.12 4.94
N GLY A 41 -14.58 32.93 3.87
CA GLY A 41 -15.32 33.96 3.18
C GLY A 41 -16.63 34.37 3.89
N PRO A 42 -17.24 35.50 3.48
CA PRO A 42 -18.50 35.99 4.05
C PRO A 42 -19.71 35.10 3.74
N ASP A 43 -19.61 34.22 2.74
CA ASP A 43 -20.60 33.19 2.40
C ASP A 43 -20.48 31.94 3.29
N GLY A 44 -19.56 31.93 4.26
CA GLY A 44 -19.29 30.80 5.14
C GLY A 44 -18.52 29.66 4.49
N ARG A 45 -17.99 29.86 3.28
CA ARG A 45 -17.12 28.89 2.58
C ARG A 45 -15.66 29.28 2.72
N TYR A 46 -14.78 28.29 2.76
CA TYR A 46 -13.34 28.50 2.72
C TYR A 46 -12.87 28.70 1.29
N ALA A 47 -11.79 29.48 1.13
CA ALA A 47 -11.18 29.75 -0.15
C ALA A 47 -9.66 29.56 -0.11
N VAL A 48 -9.10 28.97 -1.18
CA VAL A 48 -7.66 28.89 -1.43
C VAL A 48 -7.40 29.46 -2.83
N THR A 49 -6.54 30.48 -2.90
CA THR A 49 -6.16 31.13 -4.17
C THR A 49 -4.84 30.58 -4.69
N SER A 50 -4.73 30.42 -6.01
CA SER A 50 -3.51 30.00 -6.72
C SER A 50 -2.33 30.93 -6.45
N ASP A 51 -1.12 30.47 -6.74
CA ASP A 51 0.12 31.23 -6.50
C ASP A 51 0.15 32.59 -7.21
N ASP A 52 -0.45 32.67 -8.39
CA ASP A 52 -0.52 33.86 -9.23
C ASP A 52 -1.81 34.69 -9.05
N GLY A 53 -2.68 34.29 -8.13
CA GLY A 53 -3.96 34.96 -7.91
C GLY A 53 -4.96 34.82 -9.07
N ALA A 54 -4.75 33.92 -10.03
CA ALA A 54 -5.63 33.74 -11.19
C ALA A 54 -6.86 32.89 -10.90
N VAL A 55 -6.73 31.93 -9.98
CA VAL A 55 -7.76 30.93 -9.70
C VAL A 55 -8.04 30.86 -8.22
N THR A 56 -9.30 30.65 -7.85
CA THR A 56 -9.72 30.43 -6.46
C THR A 56 -10.55 29.17 -6.36
N TYR A 57 -10.12 28.26 -5.49
CA TYR A 57 -10.88 27.09 -5.06
C TYR A 57 -11.73 27.46 -3.85
N ARG A 58 -13.02 27.14 -3.87
CA ARG A 58 -13.96 27.38 -2.76
C ARG A 58 -14.59 26.08 -2.30
N PHE A 59 -14.79 25.92 -1.00
CA PHE A 59 -15.35 24.69 -0.42
C PHE A 59 -15.94 24.93 0.98
N ALA A 60 -16.89 24.08 1.38
CA ALA A 60 -17.35 23.99 2.76
C ALA A 60 -16.50 22.94 3.50
N ALA A 61 -16.20 23.19 4.77
CA ALA A 61 -15.48 22.24 5.60
C ALA A 61 -15.85 22.39 7.07
N ARG A 62 -15.68 21.30 7.82
CA ARG A 62 -15.69 21.30 9.29
C ARG A 62 -14.28 20.98 9.79
N VAL A 63 -13.75 21.82 10.67
CA VAL A 63 -12.48 21.56 11.34
C VAL A 63 -12.77 20.74 12.60
N LEU A 64 -12.20 19.54 12.66
CA LEU A 64 -12.33 18.61 13.77
C LEU A 64 -11.05 18.62 14.64
N SER A 65 -11.00 17.73 15.63
CA SER A 65 -9.80 17.50 16.44
C SER A 65 -8.56 17.24 15.58
N LEU A 66 -7.39 17.54 16.14
CA LEU A 66 -6.09 17.42 15.47
C LEU A 66 -5.96 18.27 14.19
N ASP A 67 -6.72 19.36 14.07
CA ASP A 67 -6.71 20.21 12.87
C ASP A 67 -7.06 19.39 11.60
N HIS A 68 -8.03 18.48 11.75
CA HIS A 68 -8.51 17.67 10.63
C HIS A 68 -9.61 18.41 9.88
N TRP A 69 -9.39 18.61 8.58
CA TRP A 69 -10.31 19.33 7.70
C TRP A 69 -11.24 18.36 6.99
N LEU A 70 -12.45 18.19 7.52
CA LEU A 70 -13.50 17.43 6.85
C LEU A 70 -14.11 18.30 5.75
N VAL A 71 -13.53 18.24 4.56
CA VAL A 71 -13.98 18.97 3.35
C VAL A 71 -15.17 18.24 2.71
N GLU A 72 -16.26 18.98 2.47
CA GLU A 72 -17.46 18.46 1.81
C GLU A 72 -17.23 18.35 0.30
N THR A 73 -17.13 17.13 -0.25
CA THR A 73 -16.71 16.84 -1.63
C THR A 73 -17.46 17.62 -2.72
N ASP A 74 -18.79 17.67 -2.61
CA ASP A 74 -19.66 18.29 -3.63
C ASP A 74 -19.69 19.81 -3.52
N SER A 75 -19.16 20.37 -2.44
CA SER A 75 -19.06 21.81 -2.24
C SER A 75 -17.86 22.43 -2.95
N ILE A 76 -16.96 21.64 -3.55
CA ILE A 76 -15.72 22.15 -4.15
C ILE A 76 -16.03 22.76 -5.51
N THR A 77 -15.65 24.03 -5.69
CA THR A 77 -15.74 24.77 -6.96
C THR A 77 -14.44 25.51 -7.25
N ARG A 78 -14.11 25.72 -8.53
CA ARG A 78 -12.90 26.44 -9.00
C ARG A 78 -13.36 27.62 -9.85
N HIS A 79 -12.83 28.81 -9.60
CA HIS A 79 -13.24 30.03 -10.28
C HIS A 79 -12.05 30.83 -10.80
N ASP A 80 -12.21 31.50 -11.94
CA ASP A 80 -11.23 32.46 -12.45
C ASP A 80 -11.31 33.83 -11.74
N ARG A 81 -10.46 34.78 -12.14
CA ARG A 81 -10.45 36.16 -11.60
C ARG A 81 -11.75 36.93 -11.78
N THR A 82 -12.59 36.54 -12.74
CA THR A 82 -13.89 37.18 -13.02
C THR A 82 -15.01 36.58 -12.17
N GLY A 83 -14.73 35.47 -11.46
CA GLY A 83 -15.71 34.70 -10.72
C GLY A 83 -16.42 33.62 -11.55
N THR A 84 -16.03 33.44 -12.82
CA THR A 84 -16.59 32.40 -13.68
C THR A 84 -16.12 31.03 -13.18
N GLU A 85 -17.05 30.09 -13.02
CA GLU A 85 -16.73 28.73 -12.61
C GLU A 85 -16.02 27.96 -13.74
N LEU A 86 -14.94 27.29 -13.39
CA LEU A 86 -14.12 26.45 -14.25
C LEU A 86 -14.31 24.98 -13.85
N PRO A 87 -14.10 24.04 -14.79
CA PRO A 87 -14.02 22.62 -14.44
C PRO A 87 -12.91 22.37 -13.41
N LEU A 88 -13.18 21.44 -12.47
CA LEU A 88 -12.14 20.94 -11.58
C LEU A 88 -11.19 20.05 -12.37
N ASP A 89 -9.90 20.36 -12.30
CA ASP A 89 -8.84 19.51 -12.83
C ASP A 89 -7.76 19.34 -11.75
N ALA A 90 -7.47 18.09 -11.42
CA ALA A 90 -6.54 17.78 -10.35
C ALA A 90 -5.09 18.07 -10.74
N LEU A 91 -4.71 17.97 -12.01
CA LEU A 91 -3.36 18.32 -12.47
C LEU A 91 -3.17 19.84 -12.44
N ASP A 92 -4.17 20.60 -12.91
CA ASP A 92 -4.17 22.06 -12.79
C ASP A 92 -4.04 22.50 -11.33
N PHE A 93 -4.73 21.85 -10.39
CA PHE A 93 -4.64 22.17 -8.96
C PHE A 93 -3.18 22.15 -8.45
N PHE A 94 -2.40 21.13 -8.81
CA PHE A 94 -0.99 21.05 -8.40
C PHE A 94 -0.10 22.05 -9.13
N ILE A 95 -0.41 22.36 -10.39
CA ILE A 95 0.34 23.36 -11.18
C ILE A 95 0.10 24.77 -10.62
N GLU A 96 -1.16 25.09 -10.28
CA GLU A 96 -1.62 26.38 -9.77
C GLU A 96 -1.14 26.69 -8.35
N LEU A 97 -0.88 25.65 -7.55
CA LEU A 97 -0.43 25.76 -6.15
C LEU A 97 1.02 25.28 -5.95
N ARG A 98 1.78 25.04 -7.02
CA ARG A 98 3.14 24.44 -6.96
C ARG A 98 4.10 25.18 -6.02
N GLY A 99 4.01 26.51 -5.97
CA GLY A 99 4.82 27.39 -5.14
C GLY A 99 4.50 27.21 -3.66
N ARG A 100 3.22 27.24 -3.29
CA ARG A 100 2.76 26.93 -1.91
C ARG A 100 3.10 25.50 -1.49
N LEU A 101 2.98 24.55 -2.40
CA LEU A 101 3.29 23.14 -2.15
C LEU A 101 4.80 22.83 -2.15
N GLY A 102 5.65 23.80 -2.50
CA GLY A 102 7.11 23.61 -2.54
C GLY A 102 7.58 22.64 -3.64
N LEU A 103 6.80 22.46 -4.71
CA LEU A 103 7.12 21.56 -5.82
C LEU A 103 8.12 22.24 -6.76
N SER A 104 9.37 21.76 -6.79
CA SER A 104 10.40 22.28 -7.70
C SER A 104 10.12 21.89 -9.16
N GLN A 105 10.81 22.55 -10.10
CA GLN A 105 10.70 22.25 -11.52
C GLN A 105 11.13 20.81 -11.85
N GLU A 106 12.06 20.24 -11.08
CA GLU A 106 12.54 18.87 -11.24
C GLU A 106 11.53 17.83 -10.71
N ILE A 107 10.81 18.15 -9.64
CA ILE A 107 9.91 17.20 -8.95
C ILE A 107 8.50 17.26 -9.53
N LEU A 108 8.01 18.45 -9.90
CA LEU A 108 6.64 18.65 -10.35
C LEU A 108 6.20 17.65 -11.45
N PRO A 109 6.98 17.39 -12.52
CA PRO A 109 6.58 16.44 -13.55
C PRO A 109 6.38 15.01 -13.02
N VAL A 110 7.30 14.52 -12.20
CA VAL A 110 7.21 13.17 -11.61
C VAL A 110 6.04 13.08 -10.63
N TYR A 111 5.81 14.15 -9.87
CA TYR A 111 4.67 14.22 -8.95
C TYR A 111 3.34 14.22 -9.73
N LEU A 112 3.25 14.93 -10.86
CA LEU A 112 2.07 14.89 -11.74
C LEU A 112 1.85 13.50 -12.36
N GLU A 113 2.90 12.72 -12.62
CA GLU A 113 2.77 11.31 -13.01
C GLU A 113 2.21 10.45 -11.86
N GLU A 114 2.69 10.63 -10.62
CA GLU A 114 2.14 9.91 -9.45
C GLU A 114 0.66 10.27 -9.22
N ILE A 115 0.29 11.54 -9.43
CA ILE A 115 -1.10 12.01 -9.38
C ILE A 115 -1.95 11.38 -10.49
N SER A 116 -1.47 11.43 -11.74
CA SER A 116 -2.18 10.85 -12.88
C SER A 116 -2.43 9.35 -12.71
N SER A 117 -1.42 8.63 -12.19
CA SER A 117 -1.56 7.19 -11.91
C SER A 117 -2.49 6.92 -10.71
N THR A 118 -2.45 7.77 -9.67
CA THR A 118 -3.41 7.70 -8.55
C THR A 118 -4.84 7.90 -9.04
N LEU A 119 -5.08 8.87 -9.93
CA LEU A 119 -6.40 9.12 -10.54
C LEU A 119 -6.85 7.95 -11.42
N SER A 120 -5.96 7.38 -12.23
CA SER A 120 -6.25 6.18 -13.02
C SER A 120 -6.66 5.00 -12.15
N GLY A 121 -5.95 4.76 -11.03
CA GLY A 121 -6.31 3.71 -10.09
C GLY A 121 -7.64 3.97 -9.38
N THR A 122 -7.94 5.22 -9.02
CA THR A 122 -9.24 5.61 -8.48
C THR A 122 -10.35 5.40 -9.50
N ALA A 123 -10.17 5.80 -10.76
CA ALA A 123 -11.13 5.56 -11.84
C ALA A 123 -11.37 4.06 -12.06
N PHE A 124 -10.33 3.22 -11.98
CA PHE A 124 -10.47 1.76 -12.03
C PHE A 124 -11.37 1.24 -10.90
N LYS A 125 -11.14 1.67 -9.67
CA LYS A 125 -11.94 1.26 -8.51
C LYS A 125 -13.38 1.76 -8.58
N LEU A 126 -13.60 2.97 -9.12
CA LEU A 126 -14.93 3.53 -9.35
C LEU A 126 -15.69 2.82 -10.49
N ALA A 127 -14.97 2.20 -11.43
CA ALA A 127 -15.57 1.43 -12.52
C ALA A 127 -16.02 0.02 -12.09
N GLY A 128 -15.50 -0.48 -10.97
CA GLY A 128 -15.90 -1.78 -10.41
C GLY A 128 -17.32 -1.78 -9.87
N GLU A 129 -17.84 -2.97 -9.59
CA GLU A 129 -19.15 -3.09 -8.92
C GLU A 129 -19.06 -2.50 -7.51
N PRO A 130 -19.96 -1.56 -7.14
CA PRO A 130 -19.93 -0.96 -5.82
C PRO A 130 -20.31 -1.99 -4.76
N VAL A 131 -19.41 -2.23 -3.81
CA VAL A 131 -19.65 -3.10 -2.65
C VAL A 131 -20.01 -2.23 -1.46
N ALA A 132 -21.16 -2.48 -0.85
CA ALA A 132 -21.59 -1.73 0.34
C ALA A 132 -20.72 -2.09 1.56
N ALA A 133 -20.51 -1.13 2.45
CA ALA A 133 -19.75 -1.34 3.69
C ALA A 133 -20.31 -2.50 4.54
N ALA A 134 -21.64 -2.65 4.57
CA ALA A 134 -22.33 -3.72 5.30
C ALA A 134 -22.15 -5.12 4.67
N GLU A 135 -21.92 -5.17 3.36
CA GLU A 135 -21.57 -6.39 2.65
C GLU A 135 -20.10 -6.73 2.89
N LEU A 136 -19.20 -5.76 2.63
CA LEU A 136 -17.76 -5.95 2.79
C LEU A 136 -17.38 -6.35 4.23
N ALA A 137 -18.08 -5.84 5.25
CA ALA A 137 -17.86 -6.19 6.65
C ALA A 137 -18.02 -7.69 6.95
N LYS A 138 -18.80 -8.40 6.12
CA LYS A 138 -19.08 -9.83 6.23
C LYS A 138 -18.27 -10.68 5.25
N SER A 139 -17.51 -10.04 4.36
CA SER A 139 -16.66 -10.71 3.37
C SER A 139 -15.44 -11.37 4.01
N GLY A 140 -14.82 -12.26 3.26
CA GLY A 140 -13.58 -12.93 3.59
C GLY A 140 -12.39 -11.96 3.64
N PHE A 141 -11.32 -12.44 4.27
CA PHE A 141 -10.13 -11.63 4.53
C PHE A 141 -9.54 -10.97 3.26
N GLN A 142 -9.42 -11.73 2.17
CA GLN A 142 -8.81 -11.22 0.94
C GLN A 142 -9.76 -10.30 0.16
N GLU A 143 -11.06 -10.50 0.25
CA GLU A 143 -12.06 -9.60 -0.34
C GLU A 143 -12.02 -8.22 0.33
N ILE A 144 -11.86 -8.19 1.66
CA ILE A 144 -11.61 -6.95 2.41
C ILE A 144 -10.29 -6.31 1.97
N GLU A 145 -9.21 -7.10 1.85
CA GLU A 145 -7.88 -6.59 1.46
C GLU A 145 -7.88 -5.95 0.07
N THR A 146 -8.49 -6.59 -0.92
CA THR A 146 -8.55 -6.10 -2.31
C THR A 146 -9.67 -5.06 -2.52
N GLY A 147 -10.66 -5.00 -1.62
CA GLY A 147 -11.76 -4.03 -1.64
C GLY A 147 -11.40 -2.64 -1.09
N MET A 148 -10.18 -2.44 -0.58
CA MET A 148 -9.75 -1.15 -0.05
C MET A 148 -9.59 -0.10 -1.16
N THR A 149 -10.21 1.08 -0.98
CA THR A 149 -10.27 2.12 -2.01
C THR A 149 -9.29 3.27 -1.80
N GLU A 150 -9.12 3.73 -0.57
CA GLU A 150 -8.40 4.98 -0.27
C GLU A 150 -6.87 4.83 -0.43
N GLY A 151 -6.29 3.74 0.08
CA GLY A 151 -4.84 3.63 0.28
C GLY A 151 -4.40 4.34 1.57
N HIS A 152 -3.19 4.91 1.59
CA HIS A 152 -2.74 5.65 2.77
C HIS A 152 -3.60 6.91 2.98
N PRO A 153 -4.12 7.18 4.19
CA PRO A 153 -5.09 8.26 4.43
C PRO A 153 -4.49 9.67 4.28
N CYS A 154 -3.21 9.89 4.64
CA CYS A 154 -2.59 11.22 4.52
C CYS A 154 -2.01 11.53 3.14
N PHE A 155 -1.14 10.67 2.59
CA PHE A 155 -0.51 10.93 1.30
C PHE A 155 -1.56 11.11 0.18
N VAL A 156 -1.49 12.25 -0.52
CA VAL A 156 -2.38 12.55 -1.65
C VAL A 156 -1.99 11.72 -2.87
N ALA A 157 -0.71 11.78 -3.28
CA ALA A 157 -0.13 10.89 -4.28
C ALA A 157 0.23 9.52 -3.67
N ASN A 158 -0.78 8.74 -3.24
CA ASN A 158 -0.55 7.49 -2.52
C ASN A 158 -0.48 6.24 -3.40
N ASN A 159 -0.91 6.35 -4.65
CA ASN A 159 -1.18 5.23 -5.54
C ASN A 159 -0.50 5.41 -6.90
N GLY A 160 0.71 5.97 -6.91
CA GLY A 160 1.50 6.24 -8.11
C GLY A 160 1.97 4.99 -8.87
N ARG A 161 2.55 3.98 -8.20
CA ARG A 161 3.05 2.73 -8.79
C ARG A 161 3.83 2.93 -10.11
N LEU A 162 4.66 3.98 -10.18
CA LEU A 162 5.40 4.32 -11.40
C LEU A 162 6.42 3.21 -11.72
N GLY A 163 6.30 2.68 -12.93
CA GLY A 163 6.97 1.47 -13.39
C GLY A 163 6.00 0.46 -13.97
N PHE A 164 4.74 0.45 -13.53
CA PHE A 164 3.69 -0.34 -14.17
C PHE A 164 3.17 0.36 -15.44
N GLY A 165 3.27 -0.33 -16.57
CA GLY A 165 2.39 -0.06 -17.70
C GLY A 165 0.96 -0.50 -17.37
N ILE A 166 -0.02 -0.07 -18.16
CA ILE A 166 -1.44 -0.31 -17.83
C ILE A 166 -1.82 -1.80 -17.75
N HIS A 167 -1.26 -2.65 -18.61
CA HIS A 167 -1.48 -4.10 -18.55
C HIS A 167 -0.88 -4.73 -17.29
N GLU A 168 0.21 -4.16 -16.77
CA GLU A 168 0.86 -4.60 -15.53
C GLU A 168 0.08 -4.11 -14.31
N TYR A 169 -0.49 -2.91 -14.36
CA TYR A 169 -1.46 -2.45 -13.35
C TYR A 169 -2.59 -3.47 -13.24
N LEU A 170 -3.23 -3.83 -14.36
CA LEU A 170 -4.35 -4.78 -14.37
C LEU A 170 -3.95 -6.16 -13.85
N SER A 171 -2.67 -6.55 -14.00
CA SER A 171 -2.18 -7.86 -13.56
C SER A 171 -1.69 -7.88 -12.10
N TYR A 172 -1.22 -6.75 -11.57
CA TYR A 172 -0.41 -6.72 -10.34
C TYR A 172 -0.87 -5.71 -9.28
N ALA A 173 -1.77 -4.78 -9.62
CA ALA A 173 -2.29 -3.84 -8.63
C ALA A 173 -3.26 -4.58 -7.67
N PRO A 174 -3.14 -4.39 -6.34
CA PRO A 174 -3.95 -5.11 -5.36
C PRO A 174 -5.46 -5.00 -5.59
N GLU A 175 -5.92 -3.83 -6.00
CA GLU A 175 -7.33 -3.54 -6.26
C GLU A 175 -7.92 -4.28 -7.46
N THR A 176 -7.11 -4.97 -8.27
CA THR A 176 -7.60 -5.79 -9.40
C THR A 176 -7.92 -7.21 -8.97
N ALA A 177 -7.50 -7.63 -7.76
CA ALA A 177 -7.61 -9.00 -7.26
C ALA A 177 -7.16 -10.07 -8.28
N SER A 178 -6.21 -9.72 -9.16
CA SER A 178 -5.76 -10.62 -10.21
C SER A 178 -4.79 -11.67 -9.64
N PRO A 179 -5.01 -12.97 -9.92
CA PRO A 179 -4.09 -14.01 -9.49
C PRO A 179 -2.68 -13.82 -10.09
N VAL A 180 -1.66 -13.91 -9.24
CA VAL A 180 -0.25 -13.81 -9.60
C VAL A 180 0.45 -15.12 -9.31
N HIS A 181 1.14 -15.67 -10.30
CA HIS A 181 2.07 -16.79 -10.12
C HIS A 181 3.49 -16.25 -10.06
N LEU A 182 4.18 -16.46 -8.93
CA LEU A 182 5.56 -15.99 -8.76
C LEU A 182 6.52 -16.73 -9.70
N ILE A 183 7.51 -16.03 -10.22
CA ILE A 183 8.60 -16.64 -10.99
C ILE A 183 9.66 -17.15 -10.02
N TRP A 184 10.13 -18.37 -10.21
CA TRP A 184 11.20 -18.94 -9.41
C TRP A 184 12.54 -18.90 -10.15
N LEU A 185 13.58 -18.51 -9.43
CA LEU A 185 14.95 -18.55 -9.89
C LEU A 185 15.77 -19.53 -9.05
N ALA A 186 16.72 -20.21 -9.67
CA ALA A 186 17.84 -20.80 -8.96
C ALA A 186 18.97 -19.77 -8.88
N ALA A 187 19.37 -19.40 -7.67
CA ALA A 187 20.43 -18.44 -7.40
C ALA A 187 21.65 -19.14 -6.79
N ARG A 188 22.85 -18.93 -7.36
CA ARG A 188 24.07 -19.54 -6.83
C ARG A 188 24.28 -19.20 -5.35
N ARG A 189 24.66 -20.20 -4.55
CA ARG A 189 24.86 -20.05 -3.09
C ARG A 189 26.00 -19.09 -2.74
N ASP A 190 27.04 -18.98 -3.56
CA ASP A 190 28.15 -18.03 -3.30
C ASP A 190 27.80 -16.56 -3.63
N ARG A 191 26.57 -16.31 -4.10
CA ARG A 191 26.02 -14.98 -4.41
C ARG A 191 24.67 -14.77 -3.74
N SER A 192 24.22 -15.71 -2.90
CA SER A 192 22.94 -15.59 -2.20
C SER A 192 23.07 -16.04 -0.75
N THR A 193 22.47 -15.27 0.14
CA THR A 193 22.46 -15.55 1.57
C THR A 193 21.04 -15.92 1.96
N PHE A 194 20.85 -17.16 2.43
CA PHE A 194 19.61 -17.61 3.05
C PHE A 194 19.74 -17.53 4.57
N THR A 195 18.70 -17.05 5.22
CA THR A 195 18.59 -16.96 6.67
C THR A 195 17.18 -17.33 7.10
N SER A 196 17.04 -17.95 8.27
CA SER A 196 15.77 -18.41 8.79
C SER A 196 15.70 -18.28 10.31
N SER A 197 14.49 -18.42 10.85
CA SER A 197 14.24 -18.61 12.27
C SER A 197 14.99 -19.84 12.80
N ALA A 198 15.28 -19.86 14.10
CA ALA A 198 16.11 -20.90 14.72
C ALA A 198 15.56 -22.33 14.59
N ASP A 199 14.24 -22.49 14.43
CA ASP A 199 13.51 -23.74 14.32
C ASP A 199 13.15 -24.13 12.87
N LEU A 200 13.72 -23.43 11.87
CA LEU A 200 13.46 -23.67 10.45
C LEU A 200 14.78 -23.69 9.67
N ASP A 201 14.94 -24.66 8.77
CA ASP A 201 16.04 -24.69 7.81
C ASP A 201 15.53 -24.49 6.38
N TYR A 202 16.47 -24.39 5.43
CA TYR A 202 16.18 -24.16 4.02
C TYR A 202 15.35 -25.28 3.39
N ASP A 203 15.70 -26.54 3.65
CA ASP A 203 15.04 -27.69 3.01
C ASP A 203 13.61 -27.83 3.56
N ALA A 204 13.42 -27.68 4.87
CA ALA A 204 12.11 -27.68 5.50
C ALA A 204 11.18 -26.59 4.93
N LEU A 205 11.68 -25.35 4.79
CA LEU A 205 10.92 -24.26 4.16
C LEU A 205 10.54 -24.60 2.72
N ILE A 206 11.51 -25.00 1.90
CA ILE A 206 11.25 -25.27 0.48
C ILE A 206 10.30 -26.46 0.31
N HIS A 207 10.36 -27.46 1.18
CA HIS A 207 9.46 -28.61 1.18
C HIS A 207 8.02 -28.23 1.58
N SER A 208 7.85 -27.26 2.50
CA SER A 208 6.51 -26.78 2.89
C SER A 208 5.90 -25.83 1.85
N GLU A 209 6.73 -25.05 1.15
CA GLU A 209 6.25 -24.05 0.21
C GLU A 209 6.02 -24.62 -1.20
N LEU A 210 6.85 -25.57 -1.65
CA LEU A 210 6.80 -26.13 -3.00
C LEU A 210 6.52 -27.63 -3.01
N SER A 211 5.59 -28.04 -3.88
CA SER A 211 5.27 -29.46 -4.08
C SER A 211 6.49 -30.25 -4.54
N GLU A 212 6.50 -31.56 -4.28
CA GLU A 212 7.55 -32.45 -4.77
C GLU A 212 7.68 -32.41 -6.30
N GLU A 213 6.57 -32.34 -7.02
CA GLU A 213 6.56 -32.24 -8.48
C GLU A 213 7.25 -30.95 -8.97
N THR A 214 6.92 -29.81 -8.35
CA THR A 214 7.54 -28.51 -8.67
C THR A 214 9.04 -28.54 -8.41
N ARG A 215 9.46 -29.08 -7.25
CA ARG A 215 10.88 -29.20 -6.87
C ARG A 215 11.64 -30.12 -7.82
N ALA A 216 11.06 -31.26 -8.19
CA ALA A 216 11.64 -32.17 -9.15
C ALA A 216 11.75 -31.53 -10.55
N ARG A 217 10.76 -30.76 -10.98
CA ARG A 217 10.80 -29.99 -12.24
C ARG A 217 11.94 -28.97 -12.23
N PHE A 218 12.08 -28.20 -11.16
CA PHE A 218 13.15 -27.21 -11.01
C PHE A 218 14.53 -27.86 -10.98
N ALA A 219 14.70 -28.97 -10.26
CA ALA A 219 15.94 -29.74 -10.25
C ALA A 219 16.30 -30.25 -11.65
N ARG A 220 15.32 -30.79 -12.40
CA ARG A 220 15.52 -31.23 -13.79
C ARG A 220 16.02 -30.10 -14.69
N THR A 221 15.42 -28.92 -14.62
CA THR A 221 15.87 -27.74 -15.39
C THR A 221 17.36 -27.44 -15.13
N LEU A 222 17.84 -27.56 -13.90
CA LEU A 222 19.26 -27.36 -13.57
C LEU A 222 20.15 -28.50 -14.09
N THR A 223 19.74 -29.76 -13.90
CA THR A 223 20.53 -30.91 -14.34
C THR A 223 20.63 -30.99 -15.87
N ASP A 224 19.57 -30.62 -16.60
CA ASP A 224 19.56 -30.57 -18.06
C ASP A 224 20.54 -29.51 -18.62
N LEU A 225 20.86 -28.50 -17.82
CA LEU A 225 21.89 -27.50 -18.11
C LEU A 225 23.29 -27.93 -17.64
N GLY A 226 23.44 -29.15 -17.09
CA GLY A 226 24.70 -29.65 -16.53
C GLY A 226 25.08 -29.01 -15.19
N LEU A 227 24.13 -28.38 -14.50
CA LEU A 227 24.34 -27.71 -13.22
C LEU A 227 23.95 -28.64 -12.07
N ASN A 228 24.64 -28.51 -10.94
CA ASN A 228 24.30 -29.23 -9.72
C ASN A 228 23.26 -28.42 -8.91
N PRO A 229 22.04 -28.94 -8.67
CA PRO A 229 21.02 -28.24 -7.89
C PRO A 229 21.48 -27.83 -6.48
N ALA A 230 22.39 -28.60 -5.86
CA ALA A 230 22.91 -28.29 -4.53
C ALA A 230 23.69 -26.96 -4.46
N ASP A 231 24.23 -26.48 -5.59
CA ASP A 231 24.99 -25.22 -5.66
C ASP A 231 24.08 -23.98 -5.71
N TYR A 232 22.76 -24.16 -5.66
CA TYR A 232 21.76 -23.11 -5.80
C TYR A 232 20.76 -23.08 -4.64
N HIS A 233 20.28 -21.88 -4.33
CA HIS A 233 19.05 -21.63 -3.58
C HIS A 233 17.89 -21.33 -4.53
N LEU A 234 16.68 -21.71 -4.17
CA LEU A 234 15.45 -21.30 -4.84
C LEU A 234 14.99 -19.95 -4.31
N LEU A 235 14.66 -19.04 -5.22
CA LEU A 235 14.35 -17.64 -4.91
C LEU A 235 13.09 -17.22 -5.68
N PRO A 236 11.97 -16.90 -5.00
CA PRO A 236 10.76 -16.41 -5.65
C PRO A 236 10.86 -14.92 -5.98
N VAL A 237 10.35 -14.55 -7.16
CA VAL A 237 10.47 -13.22 -7.73
C VAL A 237 9.12 -12.78 -8.29
N HIS A 238 8.79 -11.51 -8.08
CA HIS A 238 7.66 -10.88 -8.73
C HIS A 238 7.81 -10.94 -10.26
N PRO A 239 6.80 -11.37 -11.05
CA PRO A 239 6.90 -11.46 -12.51
C PRO A 239 7.37 -10.15 -13.18
N TRP A 240 6.79 -9.01 -12.82
CA TRP A 240 7.27 -7.67 -13.22
C TRP A 240 8.77 -7.45 -12.99
N GLN A 241 9.29 -7.83 -11.80
CA GLN A 241 10.70 -7.64 -11.46
C GLN A 241 11.60 -8.51 -12.35
N TRP A 242 11.18 -9.73 -12.67
CA TRP A 242 11.88 -10.57 -13.65
C TRP A 242 11.93 -9.90 -15.02
N TRP A 243 10.78 -9.58 -15.59
CA TRP A 243 10.66 -9.09 -16.97
C TRP A 243 11.27 -7.72 -17.19
N ASN A 244 11.09 -6.79 -16.25
CA ASN A 244 11.49 -5.39 -16.42
C ASN A 244 12.86 -5.05 -15.84
N LYS A 245 13.39 -5.88 -14.94
CA LYS A 245 14.63 -5.58 -14.21
C LYS A 245 15.66 -6.69 -14.30
N LEU A 246 15.36 -7.90 -13.83
CA LEU A 246 16.39 -8.93 -13.68
C LEU A 246 16.88 -9.48 -15.03
N SER A 247 15.96 -9.71 -15.97
CA SER A 247 16.30 -10.19 -17.32
C SER A 247 17.22 -9.23 -18.09
N VAL A 248 17.27 -7.95 -17.70
CA VAL A 248 18.07 -6.89 -18.35
C VAL A 248 19.25 -6.46 -17.47
N SER A 249 18.98 -5.92 -16.29
CA SER A 249 20.00 -5.37 -15.38
C SER A 249 20.88 -6.45 -14.77
N PHE A 250 20.36 -7.68 -14.63
CA PHE A 250 21.11 -8.84 -14.13
C PHE A 250 21.45 -9.82 -15.27
N ALA A 251 21.43 -9.36 -16.53
CA ALA A 251 21.67 -10.21 -17.70
C ALA A 251 23.01 -10.96 -17.63
N ALA A 252 24.05 -10.36 -17.06
CA ALA A 252 25.33 -11.05 -16.86
C ALA A 252 25.24 -12.21 -15.86
N GLU A 253 24.38 -12.08 -14.85
CA GLU A 253 24.15 -13.12 -13.85
C GLU A 253 23.31 -14.27 -14.44
N VAL A 254 22.38 -13.96 -15.35
CA VAL A 254 21.62 -14.95 -16.12
C VAL A 254 22.49 -15.67 -17.14
N ALA A 255 23.23 -14.93 -17.98
CA ALA A 255 24.07 -15.50 -19.04
C ALA A 255 25.19 -16.40 -18.50
N ARG A 256 25.65 -16.15 -17.27
CA ARG A 256 26.66 -16.97 -16.57
C ARG A 256 26.04 -18.06 -15.69
N GLN A 257 24.72 -18.24 -15.74
CA GLN A 257 23.98 -19.20 -14.92
C GLN A 257 24.22 -19.03 -13.41
N HIS A 258 24.56 -17.82 -12.95
CA HIS A 258 24.50 -17.48 -11.53
C HIS A 258 23.05 -17.32 -11.07
N LEU A 259 22.17 -16.95 -12.00
CA LEU A 259 20.72 -17.00 -11.88
C LEU A 259 20.18 -17.82 -13.04
N VAL A 260 19.36 -18.83 -12.76
CA VAL A 260 18.66 -19.63 -13.77
C VAL A 260 17.16 -19.44 -13.57
N CYS A 261 16.43 -19.06 -14.62
CA CYS A 261 14.98 -18.96 -14.55
C CYS A 261 14.36 -20.35 -14.62
N LEU A 262 13.57 -20.71 -13.61
CA LEU A 262 12.92 -22.01 -13.49
C LEU A 262 11.46 -21.97 -13.96
N GLY A 263 10.93 -20.77 -14.23
CA GLY A 263 9.55 -20.53 -14.65
C GLY A 263 8.62 -20.19 -13.49
N PRO A 264 7.30 -20.09 -13.76
CA PRO A 264 6.31 -19.82 -12.72
C PRO A 264 6.16 -21.00 -11.74
N GLY A 265 5.81 -20.66 -10.50
CA GLY A 265 5.28 -21.61 -9.52
C GLY A 265 3.83 -21.97 -9.82
N ASP A 266 3.36 -23.05 -9.21
CA ASP A 266 2.02 -23.57 -9.47
C ASP A 266 0.93 -22.84 -8.64
N ASP A 267 1.27 -22.39 -7.42
CA ASP A 267 0.35 -21.66 -6.54
C ASP A 267 0.00 -20.27 -7.09
N ALA A 268 -1.27 -19.90 -6.95
CA ALA A 268 -1.78 -18.57 -7.22
C ALA A 268 -1.74 -17.71 -5.95
N TYR A 269 -1.41 -16.43 -6.13
CA TYR A 269 -1.33 -15.45 -5.05
C TYR A 269 -2.13 -14.20 -5.36
N LEU A 270 -2.56 -13.48 -4.31
CA LEU A 270 -3.07 -12.13 -4.42
C LEU A 270 -2.07 -11.11 -3.87
N ALA A 271 -1.85 -10.04 -4.63
CA ALA A 271 -1.09 -8.88 -4.15
C ALA A 271 -1.84 -8.21 -3.00
N GLN A 272 -1.20 -8.11 -1.84
CA GLN A 272 -1.72 -7.36 -0.69
C GLN A 272 -1.55 -5.85 -0.93
N GLN A 273 -2.15 -4.97 -0.11
CA GLN A 273 -2.09 -3.50 -0.26
C GLN A 273 -0.66 -2.92 -0.38
N SER A 274 0.35 -3.65 0.09
CA SER A 274 1.77 -3.31 -0.08
C SER A 274 2.34 -3.57 -1.49
N ILE A 275 1.53 -4.11 -2.42
CA ILE A 275 1.80 -4.49 -3.82
C ILE A 275 2.71 -5.72 -3.94
N ARG A 276 3.84 -5.71 -3.24
CA ARG A 276 4.91 -6.72 -3.39
C ARG A 276 4.90 -7.85 -2.36
N THR A 277 3.86 -7.92 -1.53
CA THR A 277 3.62 -9.02 -0.60
C THR A 277 2.42 -9.80 -1.10
N PHE A 278 2.54 -11.11 -1.12
CA PHE A 278 1.63 -12.01 -1.81
C PHE A 278 1.03 -12.99 -0.82
N PHE A 279 -0.30 -13.02 -0.70
CA PHE A 279 -1.03 -14.04 0.05
C PHE A 279 -1.30 -15.23 -0.85
N ASN A 280 -1.06 -16.44 -0.36
CA ASN A 280 -1.28 -17.66 -1.13
C ASN A 280 -2.77 -18.03 -1.10
N THR A 281 -3.44 -17.98 -2.24
CA THR A 281 -4.86 -18.34 -2.36
C THR A 281 -5.07 -19.81 -2.74
N SER A 282 -4.02 -20.51 -3.17
CA SER A 282 -4.07 -21.95 -3.39
C SER A 282 -4.02 -22.74 -2.09
N ASP A 283 -3.28 -22.23 -1.10
CA ASP A 283 -3.21 -22.75 0.26
C ASP A 283 -2.97 -21.61 1.25
N GLU A 284 -4.03 -21.17 1.91
CA GLU A 284 -4.02 -20.04 2.85
C GLU A 284 -3.19 -20.28 4.12
N SER A 285 -2.78 -21.53 4.37
CA SER A 285 -1.91 -21.87 5.49
C SER A 285 -0.44 -21.58 5.23
N LYS A 286 -0.04 -21.47 3.96
CA LYS A 286 1.33 -21.17 3.55
C LYS A 286 1.74 -19.74 3.86
N HIS A 287 3.03 -19.49 3.82
CA HIS A 287 3.57 -18.17 4.09
C HIS A 287 3.13 -17.15 3.04
N TYR A 288 2.97 -15.89 3.45
CA TYR A 288 3.09 -14.81 2.49
C TYR A 288 4.49 -14.79 1.90
N VAL A 289 4.60 -14.45 0.62
CA VAL A 289 5.89 -14.18 -0.02
C VAL A 289 6.00 -12.68 -0.28
N LYS A 290 7.04 -12.05 0.26
CA LYS A 290 7.36 -10.65 -0.03
C LYS A 290 8.59 -10.58 -0.91
N THR A 291 8.48 -9.81 -1.99
CA THR A 291 9.47 -9.77 -3.07
C THR A 291 10.08 -8.37 -3.22
N ALA A 292 11.25 -8.28 -3.83
CA ALA A 292 11.76 -7.01 -4.35
C ALA A 292 10.94 -6.55 -5.57
N LEU A 293 10.51 -5.29 -5.57
CA LEU A 293 9.77 -4.69 -6.69
C LEU A 293 10.26 -3.26 -6.96
N SER A 294 10.94 -3.04 -8.08
CA SER A 294 11.54 -1.74 -8.40
C SER A 294 10.55 -0.76 -9.04
N VAL A 295 9.39 -0.61 -8.38
CA VAL A 295 8.32 0.33 -8.69
C VAL A 295 8.36 1.45 -7.65
N LEU A 296 8.16 2.70 -8.08
CA LEU A 296 8.07 3.86 -7.21
C LEU A 296 6.62 4.01 -6.72
N ASN A 297 6.42 4.13 -5.41
CA ASN A 297 5.11 4.46 -4.86
C ASN A 297 5.28 5.29 -3.59
N MET A 298 4.60 6.43 -3.48
CA MET A 298 4.69 7.34 -2.32
C MET A 298 6.13 7.80 -2.04
N GLY A 299 6.88 8.16 -3.09
CA GLY A 299 8.26 8.64 -2.94
C GLY A 299 9.32 7.58 -2.59
N PHE A 300 8.96 6.28 -2.49
CA PHE A 300 9.92 5.21 -2.20
C PHE A 300 9.90 4.10 -3.25
N MET A 301 11.08 3.75 -3.74
CA MET A 301 11.29 2.52 -4.51
C MET A 301 11.03 1.31 -3.63
N ARG A 302 10.15 0.41 -4.07
CA ARG A 302 9.69 -0.76 -3.29
C ARG A 302 10.67 -1.96 -3.39
N GLY A 303 11.98 -1.67 -3.30
CA GLY A 303 13.05 -2.68 -3.27
C GLY A 303 13.22 -3.37 -1.90
N LEU A 304 13.84 -4.54 -1.87
CA LEU A 304 14.10 -5.32 -0.66
C LEU A 304 15.61 -5.53 -0.51
N SER A 305 16.20 -5.13 0.61
CA SER A 305 17.65 -5.09 0.78
C SER A 305 18.21 -6.47 1.15
N ALA A 306 19.11 -7.02 0.32
CA ALA A 306 19.78 -8.28 0.61
C ALA A 306 20.53 -8.24 1.96
N ALA A 307 21.20 -7.14 2.27
CA ALA A 307 21.90 -6.97 3.54
C ALA A 307 20.97 -6.93 4.77
N TYR A 308 19.73 -6.44 4.62
CA TYR A 308 18.78 -6.41 5.74
C TYR A 308 18.15 -7.80 5.98
N MET A 309 18.04 -8.61 4.93
CA MET A 309 17.48 -9.97 5.03
C MET A 309 18.26 -10.87 5.99
N GLU A 310 19.58 -10.67 6.11
CA GLU A 310 20.44 -11.47 6.98
C GLU A 310 20.01 -11.44 8.47
N ALA A 311 19.53 -10.29 8.94
CA ALA A 311 19.10 -10.13 10.33
C ALA A 311 17.58 -10.33 10.53
N THR A 312 16.80 -10.33 9.44
CA THR A 312 15.33 -10.28 9.49
C THR A 312 14.73 -11.40 10.35
N PRO A 313 15.03 -12.70 10.13
CA PRO A 313 14.42 -13.76 10.93
C PRO A 313 14.81 -13.71 12.41
N ALA A 314 16.08 -13.43 12.71
CA ALA A 314 16.56 -13.32 14.09
C ALA A 314 15.87 -12.18 14.87
N ILE A 315 15.62 -11.03 14.22
CA ILE A 315 14.86 -9.93 14.81
C ILE A 315 13.42 -10.36 15.12
N ASN A 316 12.79 -11.13 14.22
CA ASN A 316 11.43 -11.63 14.41
C ASN A 316 11.34 -12.65 15.53
N ASP A 317 12.31 -13.57 15.64
CA ASP A 317 12.37 -14.56 16.72
C ASP A 317 12.56 -13.90 18.09
N TRP A 318 13.43 -12.87 18.15
CA TRP A 318 13.62 -12.08 19.35
C TRP A 318 12.32 -11.37 19.77
N LEU A 319 11.66 -10.68 18.85
CA LEU A 319 10.42 -9.95 19.14
C LEU A 319 9.29 -10.89 19.55
N ALA A 320 9.14 -12.03 18.87
CA ALA A 320 8.16 -13.05 19.23
C ALA A 320 8.41 -13.61 20.64
N SER A 321 9.68 -13.86 20.99
CA SER A 321 10.05 -14.32 22.33
C SER A 321 9.73 -13.27 23.39
N LEU A 322 10.01 -11.99 23.11
CA LEU A 322 9.67 -10.87 23.98
C LEU A 322 8.16 -10.82 24.24
N ILE A 323 7.35 -10.81 23.17
CA ILE A 323 5.89 -10.77 23.24
C ILE A 323 5.34 -11.97 24.03
N ALA A 324 5.86 -13.17 23.80
CA ALA A 324 5.41 -14.38 24.49
C ALA A 324 5.76 -14.38 25.99
N SER A 325 6.87 -13.75 26.38
CA SER A 325 7.32 -13.70 27.77
C SER A 325 6.67 -12.60 28.60
N ASP A 326 6.20 -11.53 27.95
CA ASP A 326 5.64 -10.36 28.62
C ASP A 326 4.18 -10.59 29.08
N GLU A 327 3.87 -10.21 30.31
CA GLU A 327 2.53 -10.38 30.88
C GLU A 327 1.47 -9.48 30.25
N VAL A 328 1.84 -8.25 29.88
CA VAL A 328 0.93 -7.28 29.28
C VAL A 328 0.53 -7.74 27.88
N PHE A 329 1.50 -8.12 27.04
CA PHE A 329 1.20 -8.58 25.68
C PHE A 329 0.35 -9.86 25.66
N ARG A 330 0.62 -10.80 26.56
CA ARG A 330 -0.21 -12.00 26.72
C ARG A 330 -1.63 -11.66 27.16
N ALA A 331 -1.79 -10.76 28.13
CA ALA A 331 -3.10 -10.32 28.59
C ALA A 331 -3.91 -9.62 27.48
N THR A 332 -3.26 -8.89 26.58
CA THR A 332 -3.91 -8.24 25.43
C THR A 332 -4.06 -9.15 24.21
N ARG A 333 -3.60 -10.41 24.28
CA ARG A 333 -3.55 -11.36 23.15
C ARG A 333 -2.86 -10.77 21.89
N PHE A 334 -1.83 -9.95 22.09
CA PHE A 334 -1.07 -9.38 20.99
C PHE A 334 -0.09 -10.42 20.44
N SER A 335 0.00 -10.51 19.11
CA SER A 335 0.93 -11.40 18.41
C SER A 335 1.47 -10.73 17.15
N ILE A 336 2.49 -11.35 16.56
CA ILE A 336 3.04 -10.96 15.26
C ILE A 336 3.04 -12.16 14.32
N ILE A 337 2.89 -11.89 13.03
CA ILE A 337 3.20 -12.85 11.97
C ILE A 337 4.66 -12.68 11.57
N ARG A 338 5.50 -13.66 11.91
CA ARG A 338 6.96 -13.54 11.80
C ARG A 338 7.41 -13.65 10.36
N GLU A 339 8.44 -12.89 9.99
CA GLU A 339 9.23 -13.10 8.78
C GLU A 339 10.22 -14.26 9.03
N ARG A 340 9.76 -15.50 8.82
CA ARG A 340 10.41 -16.76 9.23
C ARG A 340 11.66 -17.11 8.44
N ALA A 341 11.74 -16.65 7.20
CA ALA A 341 12.89 -16.89 6.35
C ALA A 341 13.07 -15.77 5.35
N ALA A 342 14.31 -15.57 4.92
CA ALA A 342 14.65 -14.57 3.93
C ALA A 342 15.82 -15.04 3.07
N ILE A 343 15.85 -14.53 1.84
CA ILE A 343 16.94 -14.75 0.90
C ILE A 343 17.31 -13.43 0.22
N GLY A 344 18.60 -13.09 0.25
CA GLY A 344 19.17 -11.92 -0.41
C GLY A 344 20.16 -12.33 -1.49
N TYR A 345 20.12 -11.67 -2.66
CA TYR A 345 21.11 -11.87 -3.72
C TYR A 345 22.11 -10.71 -3.79
N HIS A 346 23.39 -11.05 -3.87
CA HIS A 346 24.52 -10.13 -3.86
C HIS A 346 25.09 -9.94 -5.27
N HIS A 347 24.57 -8.93 -5.97
CA HIS A 347 25.14 -8.53 -7.26
C HIS A 347 26.48 -7.79 -7.04
N ARG A 348 27.58 -8.55 -7.05
CA ARG A 348 28.92 -8.08 -6.68
C ARG A 348 29.35 -6.78 -7.38
N GLN A 349 29.06 -6.64 -8.68
CA GLN A 349 29.44 -5.45 -9.45
C GLN A 349 28.67 -4.21 -8.98
N TYR A 350 27.36 -4.30 -8.72
CA TYR A 350 26.59 -3.19 -8.17
C TYR A 350 26.97 -2.91 -6.71
N GLU A 351 27.32 -3.91 -5.93
CA GLU A 351 27.85 -3.71 -4.58
C GLU A 351 29.19 -2.97 -4.61
N THR A 352 30.09 -3.27 -5.55
CA THR A 352 31.33 -2.50 -5.70
C THR A 352 31.07 -1.07 -6.19
N ALA A 353 30.13 -0.89 -7.12
CA ALA A 353 29.93 0.38 -7.82
C ALA A 353 29.04 1.40 -7.09
N THR A 354 28.29 0.99 -6.07
CA THR A 354 27.29 1.86 -5.42
C THR A 354 27.49 1.94 -3.92
N ALA A 355 27.00 3.00 -3.26
CA ALA A 355 27.01 3.08 -1.80
C ALA A 355 25.97 2.17 -1.13
N LYS A 356 26.13 1.90 0.17
CA LYS A 356 25.07 1.30 1.00
C LYS A 356 23.80 2.14 0.88
N GLY A 357 22.64 1.49 0.79
CA GLY A 357 21.34 2.15 0.64
C GLY A 357 20.87 2.34 -0.81
N SER A 358 21.76 2.23 -1.80
CA SER A 358 21.42 2.32 -3.23
C SER A 358 20.27 1.37 -3.61
N PRO A 359 19.30 1.82 -4.43
CA PRO A 359 18.20 0.96 -4.91
C PRO A 359 18.69 -0.24 -5.71
N TYR A 360 19.85 -0.15 -6.38
CA TYR A 360 20.45 -1.26 -7.13
C TYR A 360 20.84 -2.45 -6.24
N ARG A 361 21.14 -2.20 -4.96
CA ARG A 361 21.40 -3.25 -3.96
C ARG A 361 20.12 -3.83 -3.33
N LYS A 362 18.96 -3.47 -3.86
CA LYS A 362 17.62 -3.85 -3.34
C LYS A 362 16.71 -4.47 -4.41
N MET A 363 17.29 -4.89 -5.53
CA MET A 363 16.54 -5.37 -6.70
C MET A 363 16.23 -6.88 -6.66
N LEU A 364 16.90 -7.66 -5.80
CA LEU A 364 16.69 -9.10 -5.73
C LEU A 364 16.85 -9.63 -4.29
N ALA A 365 15.70 -9.83 -3.65
CA ALA A 365 15.56 -10.50 -2.37
C ALA A 365 14.10 -10.95 -2.22
N ALA A 366 13.86 -11.93 -1.35
CA ALA A 366 12.54 -12.35 -0.94
C ALA A 366 12.52 -12.73 0.55
N LEU A 367 11.33 -12.72 1.15
CA LEU A 367 11.11 -13.28 2.48
C LEU A 367 9.76 -13.98 2.56
N TRP A 368 9.66 -14.92 3.49
CA TRP A 368 8.46 -15.67 3.82
C TRP A 368 7.97 -15.23 5.20
N ARG A 369 6.69 -14.85 5.26
CA ARG A 369 6.05 -14.40 6.50
C ARG A 369 4.86 -15.30 6.83
N GLU A 370 4.71 -15.65 8.10
CA GLU A 370 3.59 -16.51 8.54
C GLU A 370 2.24 -15.99 8.05
N SER A 371 1.38 -16.90 7.62
CA SER A 371 -0.04 -16.58 7.45
C SER A 371 -0.72 -16.50 8.81
N PRO A 372 -1.62 -15.53 9.05
CA PRO A 372 -2.45 -15.51 10.24
C PRO A 372 -3.56 -16.57 10.20
N VAL A 373 -3.91 -17.11 9.03
CA VAL A 373 -5.09 -17.99 8.87
C VAL A 373 -5.02 -19.25 9.76
N PRO A 374 -3.88 -19.97 9.87
CA PRO A 374 -3.77 -21.12 10.77
C PRO A 374 -3.97 -20.80 12.26
N SER A 375 -3.86 -19.53 12.66
CA SER A 375 -4.01 -19.11 14.06
C SER A 375 -5.44 -18.77 14.46
N LEU A 376 -6.39 -18.79 13.52
CA LEU A 376 -7.78 -18.42 13.78
C LEU A 376 -8.50 -19.48 14.62
N GLU A 377 -9.18 -19.03 15.68
CA GLU A 377 -10.15 -19.83 16.41
C GLU A 377 -11.49 -19.86 15.64
N PRO A 378 -12.33 -20.89 15.81
CA PRO A 378 -13.64 -20.95 15.16
C PRO A 378 -14.48 -19.68 15.40
N GLY A 379 -15.01 -19.11 14.32
CA GLY A 379 -15.81 -17.88 14.36
C GLY A 379 -15.01 -16.57 14.32
N GLN A 380 -13.67 -16.63 14.30
CA GLN A 380 -12.85 -15.44 14.06
C GLN A 380 -12.70 -15.15 12.57
N ARG A 381 -12.53 -13.86 12.25
CA ARG A 381 -12.24 -13.36 10.89
C ARG A 381 -11.10 -12.36 10.92
N LEU A 382 -10.44 -12.19 9.78
CA LEU A 382 -9.35 -11.24 9.61
C LEU A 382 -9.81 -10.07 8.74
N ALA A 383 -9.35 -8.89 9.10
CA ALA A 383 -9.47 -7.69 8.28
C ALA A 383 -8.22 -6.85 8.49
N THR A 384 -7.73 -6.22 7.42
CA THR A 384 -6.72 -5.16 7.54
C THR A 384 -7.25 -4.03 8.42
N MET A 385 -6.43 -3.43 9.27
CA MET A 385 -6.86 -2.28 10.06
C MET A 385 -7.24 -1.07 9.19
N ALA A 386 -6.76 -1.01 7.93
CA ALA A 386 -7.16 0.01 6.96
C ALA A 386 -8.67 0.00 6.68
N SER A 387 -9.36 -1.14 6.83
CA SER A 387 -10.81 -1.21 6.63
C SER A 387 -11.57 -0.35 7.62
N LEU A 388 -11.03 -0.07 8.82
CA LEU A 388 -11.69 0.81 9.78
C LEU A 388 -11.84 2.26 9.30
N LEU A 389 -11.04 2.67 8.30
CA LEU A 389 -11.10 3.98 7.66
C LEU A 389 -11.82 3.94 6.30
N HIS A 390 -12.26 2.76 5.86
CA HIS A 390 -12.92 2.61 4.59
C HIS A 390 -14.33 3.21 4.62
N THR A 391 -14.65 3.96 3.59
CA THR A 391 -16.01 4.37 3.24
C THR A 391 -16.37 3.78 1.89
N ASP A 392 -17.56 3.20 1.80
CA ASP A 392 -18.08 2.66 0.55
C ASP A 392 -18.45 3.78 -0.45
N PRO A 393 -18.86 3.46 -1.69
CA PRO A 393 -19.21 4.46 -2.70
C PRO A 393 -20.36 5.40 -2.34
N ASP A 394 -21.24 4.99 -1.41
CA ASP A 394 -22.36 5.80 -0.91
C ASP A 394 -21.97 6.62 0.35
N GLY A 395 -20.71 6.50 0.79
CA GLY A 395 -20.16 7.22 1.94
C GLY A 395 -20.41 6.52 3.28
N ALA A 396 -20.89 5.27 3.29
CA ALA A 396 -21.11 4.53 4.54
C ALA A 396 -19.77 3.99 5.09
N PRO A 397 -19.45 4.23 6.38
CA PRO A 397 -18.21 3.74 6.97
C PRO A 397 -18.27 2.24 7.27
N PHE A 398 -17.22 1.50 6.90
CA PHE A 398 -17.06 0.08 7.23
C PHE A 398 -17.06 -0.18 8.75
N VAL A 399 -16.46 0.72 9.54
CA VAL A 399 -16.47 0.61 11.00
C VAL A 399 -17.89 0.68 11.58
N SER A 400 -18.79 1.46 10.98
CA SER A 400 -20.19 1.51 11.40
C SER A 400 -20.88 0.16 11.14
N ALA A 401 -20.66 -0.44 9.97
CA ALA A 401 -21.17 -1.77 9.65
C ALA A 401 -20.66 -2.85 10.61
N LEU A 402 -19.37 -2.82 10.99
CA LEU A 402 -18.83 -3.73 12.00
C LEU A 402 -19.50 -3.56 13.37
N ILE A 403 -19.75 -2.33 13.79
CA ILE A 403 -20.41 -2.04 15.06
C ILE A 403 -21.86 -2.57 15.03
N GLU A 404 -22.60 -2.31 13.96
CA GLU A 404 -23.96 -2.81 13.78
C GLU A 404 -24.03 -4.33 13.82
N GLU A 405 -23.14 -5.00 13.09
CA GLU A 405 -23.05 -6.47 13.08
C GLU A 405 -22.72 -7.04 14.46
N SER A 406 -21.89 -6.34 15.25
CA SER A 406 -21.52 -6.79 16.60
C SER A 406 -22.67 -6.77 17.61
N GLY A 407 -23.73 -5.99 17.34
CA GLY A 407 -24.82 -5.74 18.29
C GLY A 407 -24.42 -4.92 19.52
N LEU A 408 -23.19 -4.39 19.57
CA LEU A 408 -22.68 -3.59 20.67
C LEU A 408 -23.06 -2.11 20.49
N THR A 409 -23.38 -1.44 21.61
CA THR A 409 -23.54 0.01 21.59
C THR A 409 -22.16 0.67 21.54
N PRO A 410 -21.90 1.64 20.63
CA PRO A 410 -20.64 2.36 20.62
C PRO A 410 -20.41 3.04 21.99
N PRO A 411 -19.17 3.01 22.54
CA PRO A 411 -18.85 3.78 23.74
C PRO A 411 -19.21 5.26 23.56
N ARG A 412 -19.65 5.93 24.64
CA ARG A 412 -19.92 7.38 24.59
C ARG A 412 -18.70 8.12 24.03
N GLY A 413 -18.89 8.85 22.93
CA GLY A 413 -17.83 9.57 22.21
C GLY A 413 -17.43 8.95 20.86
N TYR A 414 -17.73 7.67 20.61
CA TYR A 414 -17.50 7.03 19.30
C TYR A 414 -18.62 7.29 18.28
N ALA A 415 -19.87 7.45 18.72
CA ALA A 415 -21.03 7.59 17.81
C ALA A 415 -21.26 9.01 17.27
N ALA A 416 -20.63 10.05 17.83
CA ALA A 416 -21.00 11.44 17.56
C ALA A 416 -20.47 12.00 16.21
N THR A 417 -19.68 11.25 15.45
CA THR A 417 -19.01 11.73 14.23
C THR A 417 -19.26 10.89 12.98
N TRP A 418 -20.04 9.80 13.06
CA TRP A 418 -20.15 8.81 11.98
C TRP A 418 -21.57 8.66 11.40
N THR A 419 -22.47 9.60 11.69
CA THR A 419 -23.74 9.69 10.95
C THR A 419 -23.52 10.42 9.63
N PRO A 420 -23.87 9.81 8.47
CA PRO A 420 -24.03 10.57 7.24
C PRO A 420 -25.11 11.62 7.49
N THR A 421 -24.82 12.84 7.11
CA THR A 421 -25.65 14.02 7.38
C THR A 421 -27.11 13.84 6.95
N SER A 422 -28.02 14.09 7.90
CA SER A 422 -29.36 14.63 7.68
C SER A 422 -29.52 15.84 8.61
N PRO A 423 -30.04 16.99 8.14
CA PRO A 423 -29.95 18.26 8.85
C PRO A 423 -31.02 18.32 9.93
N ARG A 424 -30.71 17.89 11.14
CA ARG A 424 -31.47 18.31 12.33
C ARG A 424 -30.52 18.77 13.41
N CYS A 425 -30.63 20.07 13.68
CA CYS A 425 -30.10 20.75 14.85
C CYS A 425 -30.25 19.89 16.11
N CYS A 426 -29.13 19.62 16.77
CA CYS A 426 -29.12 19.37 18.20
C CYS A 426 -28.21 20.40 18.86
N THR A 427 -28.85 21.42 19.42
CA THR A 427 -28.26 22.42 20.31
C THR A 427 -27.82 21.78 21.63
N ALA A 428 -26.56 22.03 21.97
CA ALA A 428 -25.97 22.28 23.30
C ALA A 428 -26.26 21.33 24.49
N SER A 429 -25.18 20.86 25.13
CA SER A 429 -24.84 21.32 26.48
C SER A 429 -23.37 21.00 26.82
N THR A 430 -22.62 22.04 27.19
CA THR A 430 -21.29 21.99 27.80
C THR A 430 -21.31 21.28 29.15
N PRO A 431 -20.16 20.71 29.56
CA PRO A 431 -19.65 21.06 30.88
C PRO A 431 -18.26 21.67 30.83
N THR A 432 -18.18 22.71 31.65
CA THR A 432 -17.08 23.56 32.04
C THR A 432 -15.91 22.79 32.68
N THR A 433 -14.77 23.47 32.71
CA THR A 433 -13.60 23.30 33.60
C THR A 433 -12.65 22.13 33.34
N TRP A 434 -11.52 22.40 32.67
CA TRP A 434 -10.19 22.00 33.14
C TRP A 434 -9.22 23.16 32.91
N SER A 435 -9.02 23.96 33.96
CA SER A 435 -7.95 24.96 34.05
C SER A 435 -6.72 24.33 34.68
N SER A 436 -5.55 24.83 34.25
CA SER A 436 -4.22 24.71 34.87
C SER A 436 -3.47 23.37 34.72
N CYS A 437 -2.49 23.34 33.81
CA CYS A 437 -1.09 23.27 34.21
C CYS A 437 -0.18 23.66 33.02
N ARG A 438 0.14 24.96 32.91
CA ARG A 438 1.33 25.43 32.18
C ARG A 438 2.45 25.51 33.20
N THR A 439 3.51 24.74 33.01
CA THR A 439 4.93 25.16 33.00
C THR A 439 5.83 23.96 33.28
N ALA A 440 6.59 23.52 32.27
CA ALA A 440 8.00 23.16 32.43
C ALA A 440 8.65 23.13 31.03
N ARG A 441 9.64 24.00 30.85
CA ARG A 441 10.62 23.98 29.76
C ARG A 441 11.69 22.93 30.06
N THR A 442 12.55 22.71 29.05
CA THR A 442 13.85 21.99 29.05
C THR A 442 13.72 20.48 28.95
N SER A 443 14.50 19.73 28.17
CA SER A 443 15.65 19.98 27.30
C SER A 443 15.95 18.66 26.55
N SER A 444 16.55 18.76 25.36
CA SER A 444 17.45 17.79 24.69
C SER A 444 17.52 16.35 25.24
N TRP A 445 17.21 15.37 24.37
CA TRP A 445 18.11 14.28 23.95
C TRP A 445 17.69 13.79 22.57
#